data_AF-A0A151S0M3-F1
#
_entry.id   AF-A0A151S0M3-F1
#
_cell.length_a   1.000
_cell.length_b   1.000
_cell.length_c   1.000
_cell.angle_alpha   90.00
_cell.angle_beta   90.00
_cell.angle_gamma   90.00
#
_symmetry.space_group_name_H-M   'P 1'
#
loop_
_entity.id
_entity.type
_entity.pdbx_description
1 polymer ?
#
loop_
_entity_poly.entity_id
_entity_poly.type
_entity_poly.pdbx_seq_one_letter_code
_entity_poly.pdbx_strand_id
1 'polypeptide(L)'
;MGPATFINLCERVRATGLVKDALRSTVEEQVAKFLHIIGHNVKNRSVSFFFHRSGETVSRHFHNVLNAVIMLEGEMLVQPSDSNVHPYILNNSRFYPYFKVIQCQTKVLHHIDVFEY
;
A
#
# COMPACT_ATOMS: atom_id res chain seq x y z
N MET A 1 -12.23 3.43 6.77
CA MET A 1 -12.21 1.95 6.83
C MET A 1 -12.91 1.53 8.11
N GLY A 2 -13.77 0.49 8.07
CA GLY A 2 -14.43 -0.01 9.28
C GLY A 2 -13.49 -0.88 10.14
N PRO A 3 -13.72 -1.01 11.45
CA PRO A 3 -12.85 -1.79 12.34
C PRO A 3 -12.67 -3.26 11.91
N ALA A 4 -13.75 -3.95 11.54
CA ALA A 4 -13.69 -5.35 11.13
C ALA A 4 -12.85 -5.55 9.85
N THR A 5 -12.96 -4.64 8.88
CA THR A 5 -12.16 -4.66 7.66
C THR A 5 -10.68 -4.45 7.98
N PHE A 6 -10.37 -3.53 8.88
CA PHE A 6 -8.99 -3.25 9.29
C PHE A 6 -8.33 -4.45 9.96
N ILE A 7 -9.05 -5.12 10.87
CA ILE A 7 -8.56 -6.34 11.52
C ILE A 7 -8.33 -7.45 10.48
N ASN A 8 -9.26 -7.65 9.53
CA ASN A 8 -9.08 -8.64 8.48
C ASN A 8 -7.83 -8.37 7.62
N LEU A 9 -7.57 -7.11 7.28
CA LEU A 9 -6.35 -6.70 6.58
C LEU A 9 -5.11 -7.05 7.41
N CYS A 10 -5.10 -6.73 8.71
CA CYS A 10 -3.96 -7.02 9.58
C CYS A 10 -3.70 -8.54 9.68
N GLU A 11 -4.75 -9.36 9.77
CA GLU A 11 -4.60 -10.82 9.77
C GLU A 11 -4.02 -11.35 8.45
N ARG A 12 -4.48 -10.83 7.31
CA ARG A 12 -3.92 -11.19 5.99
C ARG A 12 -2.45 -10.80 5.87
N VAL A 13 -2.11 -9.58 6.28
CA VAL A 13 -0.74 -9.09 6.29
C VAL A 13 0.14 -9.94 7.21
N ARG A 14 -0.36 -10.31 8.40
CA ARG A 14 0.32 -11.22 9.34
C ARG A 14 0.54 -12.61 8.73
N ALA A 15 -0.44 -13.14 7.99
CA ALA A 15 -0.34 -14.45 7.32
C ALA A 15 0.75 -14.50 6.24
N THR A 16 1.17 -13.37 5.66
CA THR A 16 2.31 -13.32 4.72
C THR A 16 3.64 -13.67 5.38
N GLY A 17 3.76 -13.53 6.70
CA GLY A 17 5.01 -13.69 7.45
C GLY A 17 6.06 -12.61 7.21
N LEU A 18 5.80 -11.63 6.33
CA LEU A 18 6.70 -10.51 6.03
C LEU A 18 6.64 -9.40 7.08
N VAL A 19 5.47 -9.17 7.65
CA VAL A 19 5.26 -8.19 8.72
C VAL A 19 5.00 -8.94 10.01
N LYS A 20 5.82 -8.66 11.02
CA LYS A 20 5.75 -9.29 12.34
C LYS A 20 5.67 -8.22 13.40
N ASP A 21 5.12 -8.61 14.55
CA ASP A 21 5.21 -7.79 15.74
C ASP A 21 6.68 -7.64 16.14
N ALA A 22 7.07 -6.40 16.40
CA ALA A 22 8.36 -6.03 16.94
C ALA A 22 8.17 -5.51 18.37
N LEU A 23 9.25 -5.50 19.16
CA LEU A 23 9.25 -5.02 20.55
C LEU A 23 8.57 -3.66 20.76
N ARG A 24 8.54 -2.83 19.72
CA ARG A 24 8.04 -1.45 19.73
C ARG A 24 7.00 -1.16 18.64
N SER A 25 6.55 -2.15 17.88
CA SER A 25 5.50 -1.91 16.88
C SER A 25 4.76 -3.17 16.51
N THR A 26 3.44 -3.15 16.62
CA THR A 26 2.59 -4.27 16.19
C THR A 26 2.34 -4.22 14.69
N VAL A 27 1.87 -5.33 14.11
CA VAL A 27 1.42 -5.37 12.71
C VAL A 27 0.36 -4.29 12.46
N GLU A 28 -0.59 -4.10 13.37
CA GLU A 28 -1.64 -3.09 13.27
C GLU A 28 -1.06 -1.68 13.20
N GLU A 29 -0.06 -1.36 14.02
CA GLU A 29 0.58 -0.04 14.00
C GLU A 29 1.34 0.20 12.68
N GLN A 30 2.00 -0.83 12.15
CA GLN A 30 2.70 -0.76 10.86
C GLN A 30 1.71 -0.55 9.71
N VAL A 31 0.61 -1.30 9.69
CA VAL A 31 -0.46 -1.17 8.69
C VAL A 31 -1.16 0.19 8.82
N ALA A 32 -1.38 0.68 10.03
CA ALA A 32 -1.96 2.02 10.26
C ALA A 32 -1.05 3.13 9.71
N LYS A 33 0.26 3.06 9.92
CA LYS A 33 1.24 4.02 9.33
C LYS A 33 1.15 4.01 7.80
N PHE A 34 1.16 2.82 7.20
CA PHE A 34 1.05 2.65 5.75
C PHE A 34 -0.24 3.28 5.21
N LEU A 35 -1.40 2.91 5.77
CA LEU A 35 -2.70 3.45 5.37
C LEU A 35 -2.80 4.96 5.59
N HIS A 36 -2.21 5.48 6.66
CA HIS A 36 -2.18 6.93 6.91
C HIS A 36 -1.36 7.67 5.85
N ILE A 37 -0.20 7.13 5.45
CA ILE A 37 0.64 7.67 4.39
C ILE A 37 -0.11 7.67 3.05
N ILE A 38 -0.63 6.52 2.60
CA ILE A 38 -1.26 6.44 1.28
C ILE A 38 -2.63 7.11 1.23
N GLY A 39 -3.39 7.11 2.35
CA GLY A 39 -4.74 7.64 2.40
C GLY A 39 -4.78 9.16 2.49
N HIS A 40 -3.75 9.78 3.07
CA HIS A 40 -3.67 11.24 3.24
C HIS A 40 -2.51 11.88 2.49
N ASN A 41 -1.71 11.10 1.74
CA ASN A 41 -0.51 11.55 1.04
C ASN A 41 0.45 12.36 1.96
N VAL A 42 0.62 11.88 3.20
CA VAL A 42 1.47 12.55 4.19
C VAL A 42 2.93 12.11 4.04
N LYS A 43 3.84 13.05 4.29
CA LYS A 43 5.29 12.80 4.22
C LYS A 43 5.78 12.01 5.43
N ASN A 44 6.86 11.25 5.24
CA ASN A 44 7.50 10.45 6.29
C ASN A 44 7.75 11.28 7.57
N ARG A 45 8.28 12.51 7.43
CA ARG A 45 8.52 13.42 8.58
C ARG A 45 7.29 13.64 9.48
N SER A 46 6.10 13.75 8.89
CA SER A 46 4.86 14.00 9.63
C SER A 46 4.42 12.76 10.40
N VAL A 47 4.58 11.59 9.79
CA VAL A 47 4.25 10.29 10.38
C VAL A 47 5.25 9.96 11.49
N SER A 48 6.54 10.21 11.24
CA SER A 48 7.62 10.09 12.22
C SER A 48 7.34 10.91 13.48
N PHE A 49 6.91 12.17 13.30
CA PHE A 49 6.49 13.03 14.41
C PHE A 49 5.27 12.47 15.15
N PHE A 50 4.20 12.10 14.44
CA PHE A 50 2.96 11.61 15.05
C PHE A 50 3.15 10.31 15.84
N PHE A 51 3.88 9.35 15.28
CA PHE A 51 4.12 8.05 15.91
C PHE A 51 5.34 8.02 16.83
N HIS A 52 6.07 9.15 16.97
CA HIS A 52 7.30 9.24 17.77
C HIS A 52 8.34 8.16 17.41
N ARG A 53 8.51 7.92 16.10
CA ARG A 53 9.47 6.96 15.55
C ARG A 53 10.42 7.66 14.60
N SER A 54 11.63 7.12 14.41
CA SER A 54 12.55 7.64 13.40
C SER A 54 11.95 7.51 12.00
N GLY A 55 12.33 8.42 11.09
CA GLY A 55 11.94 8.33 9.67
C GLY A 55 12.34 6.98 9.05
N GLU A 56 13.53 6.48 9.37
CA GLU A 56 14.00 5.15 8.98
C GLU A 56 13.03 4.03 9.44
N THR A 57 12.52 4.10 10.68
CA THR A 57 11.58 3.12 11.19
C THR A 57 10.25 3.18 10.45
N VAL A 58 9.75 4.39 10.17
CA VAL A 58 8.52 4.58 9.40
C VAL A 58 8.68 4.06 7.97
N SER A 59 9.81 4.36 7.33
CA SER A 59 10.16 3.87 5.98
C SER A 59 10.22 2.35 5.96
N ARG A 60 10.91 1.71 6.91
CA ARG A 60 10.95 0.24 7.00
C ARG A 60 9.55 -0.36 7.17
N HIS A 61 8.72 0.18 8.04
CA HIS A 61 7.35 -0.30 8.21
C HIS A 61 6.52 -0.14 6.94
N PHE A 62 6.66 1.01 6.26
CA PHE A 62 5.98 1.26 4.99
C PHE A 62 6.36 0.21 3.93
N HIS A 63 7.66 -0.03 3.74
CA HIS A 63 8.14 -1.00 2.75
C HIS A 63 7.77 -2.45 3.10
N ASN A 64 7.83 -2.84 4.37
CA ASN A 64 7.41 -4.17 4.80
C ASN A 64 5.92 -4.43 4.50
N VAL A 65 5.06 -3.45 4.82
CA VAL A 65 3.62 -3.55 4.55
C VAL A 65 3.35 -3.51 3.04
N LEU A 66 4.05 -2.64 2.29
CA LEU A 66 3.95 -2.59 0.83
C LEU A 66 4.27 -3.94 0.19
N ASN A 67 5.37 -4.59 0.62
CA ASN A 67 5.73 -5.91 0.12
C ASN A 67 4.68 -6.98 0.46
N ALA A 68 4.10 -6.94 1.67
CA ALA A 68 3.01 -7.84 2.04
C ALA A 68 1.76 -7.60 1.18
N VAL A 69 1.41 -6.35 0.90
CA VAL A 69 0.27 -6.01 0.02
C VAL A 69 0.52 -6.47 -1.42
N ILE A 70 1.74 -6.32 -1.94
CA ILE A 70 2.12 -6.82 -3.28
C ILE A 70 2.01 -8.35 -3.32
N MET A 71 2.44 -9.06 -2.28
CA MET A 71 2.24 -10.52 -2.21
C MET A 71 0.77 -10.92 -2.22
N LEU A 72 -0.11 -10.08 -1.66
CA LEU A 72 -1.55 -10.28 -1.63
C LEU A 72 -2.25 -9.73 -2.88
N GLU A 73 -1.53 -9.23 -3.90
CA GLU A 73 -2.11 -8.60 -5.11
C GLU A 73 -3.17 -9.51 -5.75
N GLY A 74 -2.86 -10.80 -5.93
CA GLY A 74 -3.79 -11.74 -6.56
C GLY A 74 -5.10 -11.99 -5.79
N GLU A 75 -5.14 -11.69 -4.50
CA GLU A 75 -6.33 -11.86 -3.64
C GLU A 75 -7.04 -10.53 -3.33
N MET A 76 -6.29 -9.43 -3.25
CA MET A 76 -6.78 -8.14 -2.76
C MET A 76 -6.93 -7.08 -3.84
N LEU A 77 -6.19 -7.21 -4.94
CA LEU A 77 -6.16 -6.25 -6.03
C LEU A 77 -6.69 -6.91 -7.29
N VAL A 78 -8.00 -6.81 -7.49
CA VAL A 78 -8.62 -7.21 -8.75
C VAL A 78 -8.23 -6.19 -9.81
N GLN A 79 -7.35 -6.60 -10.73
CA GLN A 79 -7.07 -5.77 -11.88
C GLN A 79 -8.33 -5.66 -12.75
N PRO A 80 -8.73 -4.44 -13.15
CA PRO A 80 -9.87 -4.28 -14.03
C PRO A 80 -9.55 -4.94 -15.38
N SER A 81 -10.33 -5.94 -15.76
CA SER A 81 -10.36 -6.46 -17.13
C SER A 81 -11.00 -5.41 -18.04
N ASP A 82 -10.80 -5.49 -19.37
CA ASP A 82 -11.42 -4.57 -20.33
C ASP A 82 -12.95 -4.52 -20.21
N SER A 83 -13.59 -5.60 -19.73
CA SER A 83 -15.03 -5.68 -19.42
C SER A 83 -15.47 -4.89 -18.18
N ASN A 84 -14.54 -4.53 -17.30
CA ASN A 84 -14.81 -3.88 -16.01
C ASN A 84 -14.52 -2.36 -16.06
N VAL A 85 -13.99 -1.87 -17.18
CA VAL A 85 -13.75 -0.45 -17.40
C VAL A 85 -15.00 0.18 -18.01
N HIS A 86 -15.51 1.24 -17.38
CA HIS A 86 -16.69 1.93 -17.89
C HIS A 86 -16.45 2.43 -19.34
N PRO A 87 -17.41 2.32 -20.28
CA PRO A 87 -17.20 2.63 -21.70
C PRO A 87 -16.65 4.04 -21.96
N TYR A 88 -17.00 5.00 -21.08
CA TYR A 88 -16.48 6.37 -21.11
C TYR A 88 -14.94 6.44 -20.97
N ILE A 89 -14.36 5.58 -20.15
CA ILE A 89 -12.91 5.53 -19.91
C ILE A 89 -12.23 4.74 -21.03
N LEU A 90 -12.84 3.65 -21.49
CA LEU A 90 -12.31 2.80 -22.56
C LEU A 90 -12.13 3.57 -23.89
N ASN A 91 -13.06 4.47 -24.19
CA ASN A 91 -13.01 5.31 -25.39
C ASN A 91 -12.18 6.59 -25.21
N ASN A 92 -11.60 6.83 -24.04
CA ASN A 92 -10.84 8.05 -23.76
C ASN A 92 -9.33 7.76 -23.76
N SER A 93 -8.65 8.17 -24.82
CA SER A 93 -7.20 7.99 -24.98
C SER A 93 -6.34 8.64 -23.89
N ARG A 94 -6.87 9.64 -23.16
CA ARG A 94 -6.19 10.27 -22.03
C ARG A 94 -6.26 9.44 -20.76
N PHE A 95 -7.38 8.75 -20.50
CA PHE A 95 -7.60 8.01 -19.25
C PHE A 95 -7.30 6.52 -19.38
N TYR A 96 -7.59 5.91 -20.53
CA TYR A 96 -7.38 4.49 -20.79
C TYR A 96 -5.94 3.98 -20.51
N PRO A 97 -4.86 4.74 -20.76
CA PRO A 97 -3.50 4.29 -20.46
C PRO A 97 -3.28 3.91 -19.00
N TYR A 98 -3.90 4.62 -18.05
CA TYR A 98 -3.76 4.33 -16.62
C TYR A 98 -4.38 2.97 -16.23
N PHE A 99 -5.39 2.52 -16.97
CA PHE A 99 -6.06 1.23 -16.72
C PHE A 99 -5.31 0.05 -17.37
N LYS A 100 -4.54 0.29 -18.45
CA LYS A 100 -3.62 -0.71 -19.02
C LYS A 100 -2.33 -0.88 -18.22
N VAL A 101 -1.80 0.19 -17.64
CA VAL A 101 -0.50 0.18 -16.94
C VAL A 101 -0.54 -0.67 -15.67
N ILE A 102 -1.69 -0.79 -15.00
CA ILE A 102 -1.86 -1.68 -13.84
C ILE A 102 -1.56 -3.15 -14.21
N GLN A 103 -1.87 -3.58 -15.44
CA GLN A 103 -1.54 -4.93 -15.92
C GLN A 103 -0.06 -5.17 -16.19
N CYS A 104 0.74 -4.11 -16.34
CA CYS A 104 2.17 -4.20 -16.64
C CYS A 104 3.06 -3.80 -15.44
N GLN A 105 2.48 -3.15 -14.42
CA GLN A 105 3.23 -2.55 -13.30
C GLN A 105 3.60 -3.48 -12.15
N THR A 106 3.24 -4.76 -12.18
CA THR A 106 3.80 -5.75 -11.24
C THR A 106 5.34 -5.82 -11.33
N LYS A 107 5.98 -5.15 -12.31
CA LYS A 107 7.44 -4.97 -12.41
C LYS A 107 8.00 -3.56 -12.08
N VAL A 108 7.20 -2.54 -11.75
CA VAL A 108 7.70 -1.15 -11.60
C VAL A 108 7.34 -0.53 -10.24
N LEU A 109 7.59 -1.27 -9.17
CA LEU A 109 7.58 -0.72 -7.80
C LEU A 109 9.00 -0.58 -7.22
N HIS A 110 10.01 -0.52 -8.09
CA HIS A 110 11.40 -0.17 -7.74
C HIS A 110 11.65 1.36 -7.68
N HIS A 111 10.62 2.20 -7.78
CA HIS A 111 10.79 3.65 -7.91
C HIS A 111 10.06 4.48 -6.84
N ILE A 112 9.70 3.87 -5.70
CA ILE A 112 9.22 4.61 -4.51
C ILE A 112 10.38 5.12 -3.63
N ASP A 113 11.64 4.91 -4.02
CA ASP A 113 12.82 5.46 -3.34
C ASP A 113 13.08 6.97 -3.59
N VAL A 114 12.07 7.78 -3.94
CA VAL A 114 12.28 9.22 -4.26
C VAL A 114 11.49 10.18 -3.35
N PHE A 115 10.85 9.70 -2.28
CA PHE A 115 10.21 10.59 -1.30
C PHE A 115 10.84 10.59 0.09
N GLU A 116 12.07 10.06 0.21
CA GLU A 116 12.91 10.25 1.39
C GLU A 116 14.03 11.26 1.12
N TYR A 117 13.68 12.54 0.91
CA TYR A 117 14.41 13.73 1.38
C TYR A 117 13.44 14.93 1.45
#